data_AF-A0A832DVC7-F1
#
_entry.id   AF-A0A832DVC7-F1
#
_cell.length_a   1.000
_cell.length_b   1.000
_cell.length_c   1.000
_cell.angle_alpha   90.00
_cell.angle_beta   90.00
_cell.angle_gamma   90.00
#
_symmetry.space_group_name_H-M   'P 1'
#
loop_
_entity.id
_entity.type
_entity.pdbx_description
1 polymer ?
#
loop_
_entity_poly.entity_id
_entity_poly.type
_entity_poly.pdbx_seq_one_letter_code
_entity_poly.pdbx_strand_id
1 'polypeptide(L)' 'MVRVVATKRGLRCLGIAESFLKTKPKSILTGVVQRRDLFIDGVAISSATVGGLDATEAVLNIYSQLNRRDISFILLSGC' A
#
# COMPACT_ATOMS: atom_id res chain seq x y z
N MET A 1 -27.07 9.11 -9.99
CA MET A 1 -26.35 8.11 -10.81
C MET A 1 -25.57 7.18 -9.88
N VAL A 2 -26.12 6.01 -9.53
CA VAL A 2 -25.44 5.05 -8.63
C VAL A 2 -24.69 4.05 -9.49
N ARG A 3 -23.36 4.13 -9.50
CA ARG A 3 -22.52 3.15 -10.18
C ARG A 3 -22.43 1.89 -9.32
N VAL A 4 -23.30 0.90 -9.58
CA VAL A 4 -23.20 -0.42 -8.97
C VAL A 4 -22.08 -1.19 -9.67
N VAL A 5 -20.86 -1.12 -9.15
CA VAL A 5 -19.80 -2.07 -9.49
C VAL A 5 -20.02 -3.31 -8.64
N ALA A 6 -20.07 -4.49 -9.26
CA ALA A 6 -20.28 -5.80 -8.65
C ALA A 6 -19.06 -6.26 -7.81
N THR A 7 -18.65 -5.42 -6.86
CA THR A 7 -17.55 -5.68 -5.94
C THR A 7 -18.15 -5.86 -4.54
N LYS A 8 -17.78 -6.94 -3.86
CA LYS A 8 -18.29 -7.29 -2.52
C LYS A 8 -18.08 -6.10 -1.57
N ARG A 9 -19.13 -5.64 -0.89
CA ARG A 9 -19.15 -4.33 -0.17
C ARG A 9 -18.04 -4.16 0.89
N GLY A 10 -17.46 -5.26 1.37
CA GLY A 10 -16.38 -5.26 2.36
C GLY A 10 -14.97 -5.47 1.80
N LEU A 11 -14.75 -5.37 0.48
CA LEU A 11 -13.42 -5.51 -0.10
C LEU A 11 -12.50 -4.39 0.35
N ARG A 12 -11.30 -4.78 0.80
CA ARG A 12 -10.23 -3.89 1.22
C ARG A 12 -9.05 -4.07 0.31
N CYS A 13 -8.59 -2.95 -0.22
CA CYS A 13 -7.35 -2.86 -0.97
C CYS A 13 -6.25 -2.34 -0.06
N LEU A 14 -5.06 -2.90 -0.15
CA LEU A 14 -3.85 -2.25 0.32
C LEU A 14 -3.19 -1.55 -0.89
N GLY A 15 -3.31 -0.22 -0.96
CA GLY A 15 -2.59 0.57 -1.95
C GLY A 15 -1.23 0.99 -1.40
N ILE A 16 -0.15 0.75 -2.14
CA ILE A 16 1.20 1.15 -1.75
C ILE A 16 1.79 2.03 -2.85
N ALA A 17 2.29 3.19 -2.43
CA ALA A 17 2.99 4.13 -3.29
C ALA A 17 4.33 4.50 -2.69
N GLU A 18 5.27 4.83 -3.56
CA GLU A 18 6.63 5.20 -3.22
C GLU A 18 6.89 6.69 -3.52
N SER A 19 7.70 7.34 -2.70
CA SER A 19 8.25 8.66 -2.97
C SER A 19 9.71 8.76 -2.54
N PHE A 20 10.56 9.27 -3.44
CA PHE A 20 11.98 9.46 -3.17
C PHE A 20 12.55 10.68 -3.88
N LEU A 21 13.69 11.15 -3.37
CA LEU A 21 14.55 12.11 -4.05
C LEU A 21 15.80 11.39 -4.53
N LYS A 22 16.19 11.58 -5.79
CA LYS A 22 17.38 10.95 -6.38
C LYS A 22 18.68 11.26 -5.63
N THR A 23 18.72 12.36 -4.87
CA THR A 23 19.87 12.79 -4.05
C THR A 23 19.91 12.15 -2.67
N LYS A 24 18.88 11.38 -2.29
CA LYS A 24 18.76 10.74 -0.98
C LYS A 24 18.95 9.23 -1.12
N PRO A 25 19.55 8.56 -0.13
CA PRO A 25 19.80 7.13 -0.19
C PRO A 25 18.54 6.29 0.07
N LYS A 26 17.47 6.91 0.58
CA LYS A 26 16.26 6.22 1.01
C LYS A 26 15.03 6.73 0.26
N SER A 27 14.17 5.78 -0.01
CA SER A 27 12.84 5.93 -0.58
C SER A 27 11.80 5.61 0.47
N ILE A 28 10.69 6.35 0.50
CA ILE A 28 9.61 6.18 1.46
C ILE A 28 8.45 5.49 0.78
N LEU A 29 8.02 4.35 1.33
CA LEU A 29 6.85 3.61 0.89
C LEU A 29 5.74 3.81 1.91
N THR A 30 4.56 4.19 1.45
CA THR A 30 3.37 4.32 2.29
C THR A 30 2.29 3.39 1.79
N GLY A 31 1.77 2.55 2.69
CA GLY A 31 0.65 1.65 2.43
C GLY A 31 -0.61 2.12 3.14
N VAL A 32 -1.72 2.14 2.41
CA VAL A 32 -3.04 2.51 2.92
C VAL A 32 -4.02 1.37 2.64
N VAL A 33 -4.65 0.86 3.71
CA VAL A 33 -5.79 -0.05 3.58
C VAL A 33 -7.04 0.78 3.44
N GLN A 34 -7.71 0.66 2.30
CA GLN A 34 -8.90 1.45 2.00
C GLN A 34 -10.02 0.56 1.46
N ARG A 35 -11.25 0.92 1.85
CA ARG A 35 -12.49 0.39 1.28
C ARG A 35 -13.00 1.24 0.12
N ARG A 36 -13.93 0.69 -0.64
CA ARG A 36 -14.55 1.40 -1.77
C ARG A 36 -15.24 2.72 -1.39
N ASP A 37 -15.79 2.81 -0.18
CA ASP A 37 -16.43 4.01 0.37
C ASP A 37 -15.42 5.04 0.93
N LEU A 38 -14.15 4.92 0.54
CA LEU A 38 -13.05 5.81 0.92
C LEU A 38 -12.70 5.78 2.42
N PHE A 39 -13.26 4.84 3.17
CA PHE A 39 -12.89 4.66 4.57
C PHE A 39 -11.49 4.05 4.65
N ILE A 40 -10.60 4.73 5.39
CA ILE A 40 -9.24 4.27 5.65
C ILE A 40 -9.26 3.40 6.90
N ASP A 41 -8.80 2.19 6.72
CA ASP A 41 -8.83 1.10 7.67
C ASP A 41 -7.46 0.91 8.36
N GLY A 42 -6.40 1.46 7.78
CA GLY A 42 -5.05 1.42 8.34
C GLY A 42 -4.02 2.07 7.42
N VAL A 43 -2.93 2.53 8.01
CA VAL A 43 -1.78 3.11 7.32
C VAL A 43 -0.51 2.53 7.92
N ALA A 44 0.46 2.21 7.07
CA ALA A 44 1.79 1.79 7.49
C ALA A 44 2.84 2.42 6.58
N ILE A 45 4.04 2.63 7.12
CA ILE A 45 5.15 3.28 6.42
C ILE A 45 6.37 2.37 6.54
N SER A 46 7.09 2.25 5.44
CA SER A 46 8.41 1.61 5.40
C SER A 46 9.34 2.43 4.50
N SER A 47 10.60 2.02 4.44
CA SER A 47 11.56 2.64 3.54
C SER A 47 12.37 1.57 2.81
N ALA A 48 12.70 1.85 1.56
CA ALA A 48 13.64 1.08 0.77
C ALA A 48 14.86 1.94 0.41
N THR A 49 15.90 1.31 -0.12
CA THR A 49 17.10 1.98 -0.60
C THR A 49 16.93 2.38 -2.06
N VAL A 50 17.22 3.63 -2.41
CA VAL A 50 17.09 4.10 -3.80
C VAL A 50 18.10 3.37 -4.68
N GLY A 51 17.62 2.66 -5.71
CA GLY A 51 18.45 1.80 -6.56
C GLY A 51 18.91 0.51 -5.89
N GLY A 52 18.41 0.20 -4.69
CA GLY A 52 18.64 -1.05 -3.99
C GLY A 52 17.73 -2.19 -4.47
N LEU A 53 17.75 -3.29 -3.72
CA LEU A 53 16.95 -4.49 -3.98
C LEU A 53 16.01 -4.83 -2.81
N ASP A 54 15.85 -3.91 -1.86
CA ASP A 54 15.11 -4.07 -0.60
C ASP A 54 13.64 -3.59 -0.66
N ALA A 55 13.12 -3.34 -1.88
CA ALA A 55 11.75 -2.87 -2.07
C ALA A 55 10.69 -3.92 -1.67
N THR A 56 10.97 -5.20 -1.95
CA THR A 56 10.05 -6.31 -1.61
C THR A 56 9.89 -6.44 -0.09
N GLU A 57 11.00 -6.37 0.63
CA GLU A 57 11.05 -6.38 2.09
C GLU A 57 10.30 -5.18 2.67
N ALA A 58 10.44 -4.01 2.05
CA ALA A 58 9.70 -2.82 2.47
C ALA A 58 8.18 -2.99 2.30
N VAL A 59 7.72 -3.60 1.20
CA VAL A 59 6.30 -3.94 0.99
C VAL A 59 5.81 -4.98 1.99
N LEU A 60 6.60 -6.03 2.25
CA LEU A 60 6.27 -7.06 3.25
C LEU A 60 6.18 -6.47 4.66
N ASN A 61 7.05 -5.52 5.00
CA ASN A 61 7.03 -4.80 6.27
C ASN A 61 5.74 -3.97 6.43
N ILE A 62 5.28 -3.29 5.37
CA ILE A 62 3.99 -2.59 5.38
C ILE A 62 2.85 -3.58 5.65
N TYR A 63 2.81 -4.69 4.91
CA TYR A 63 1.76 -5.69 5.06
C TYR A 63 1.74 -6.32 6.47
N SER A 64 2.92 -6.65 7.02
CA SER A 64 3.05 -7.25 8.35
C SER A 64 2.69 -6.27 9.47
N GLN A 65 3.07 -5.00 9.37
CA GLN A 65 2.70 -3.96 10.34
C GLN A 65 1.18 -3.75 10.43
N LEU A 66 0.49 -3.80 9.30
CA LEU A 66 -0.97 -3.71 9.28
C LEU A 66 -1.62 -4.93 9.93
N ASN A 67 -1.01 -6.12 9.80
CA ASN A 67 -1.48 -7.38 10.40
C ASN A 67 -2.97 -7.69 10.13
N ARG A 68 -3.41 -7.43 8.89
CA ARG A 68 -4.82 -7.56 8.48
C ARG A 68 -5.03 -8.71 7.51
N ARG A 69 -5.83 -9.69 7.94
CA ARG A 69 -6.20 -10.87 7.12
C ARG A 69 -7.31 -10.58 6.10
N ASP A 70 -7.95 -9.41 6.19
CA ASP A 70 -9.08 -9.01 5.35
C ASP A 70 -8.67 -8.17 4.12
N ILE A 71 -7.36 -7.96 3.92
CA ILE A 71 -6.82 -7.35 2.69
C ILE A 71 -7.02 -8.34 1.55
N SER A 72 -7.73 -7.92 0.50
CA SER A 72 -8.13 -8.79 -0.61
C SER A 72 -7.20 -8.73 -1.80
N PHE A 73 -6.51 -7.60 -1.97
CA PHE A 73 -5.52 -7.39 -3.04
C PHE A 73 -4.60 -6.22 -2.66
N ILE A 74 -3.42 -6.22 -3.27
CA ILE A 74 -2.42 -5.16 -3.13
C ILE A 74 -2.32 -4.45 -4.48
N LEU A 75 -2.39 -3.12 -4.48
CA LEU A 75 -2.13 -2.28 -5.65
C LEU A 75 -0.80 -1.57 -5.45
N LEU A 76 0.11 -1.77 -6.40
CA LEU A 76 1.42 -1.14 -6.43
C LEU A 76 1.45 -0.11 -7.56
N SER A 77 1.87 1.12 -7.26
CA SER A 77 2.04 2.18 -8.27
C SER A 77 3.28 1.98 -9.15
N GLY A 78 4.03 0.89 -8.95
CA GLY A 78 5.42 0.76 -9.37
C GLY A 78 6.36 1.28 -8.27
N CYS A 79 7.45 0.56 -8.06
CA CYS A 79 8.60 0.87 -7.22
C CYS A 79 9.85 0.65 -8.07
#